data_AF-A0A923YU10-F1
#
_entry.id   AF-A0A923YU10-F1
#
_cell.length_a   1.000
_cell.length_b   1.000
_cell.length_c   1.000
_cell.angle_alpha   90.00
_cell.angle_beta   90.00
_cell.angle_gamma   90.00
#
_symmetry.space_group_name_H-M   'P 1'
#
loop_
_entity.id
_entity.type
_entity.pdbx_description
1 polymer ?
#
loop_
_entity_poly.entity_id
_entity_poly.type
_entity_poly.pdbx_seq_one_letter_code
_entity_poly.pdbx_strand_id
1 'polypeptide(L)' 'MAQYLKIYNDKPNEAAIKKVVDVLKNGGLIIYPTDTVYGLGCDINNSKALEKIAKIK' A
#
# COMPACT_ATOMS: atom_id res chain seq x y z
N MET A 1 9.42 -4.55 8.98
CA MET A 1 10.27 -3.47 8.46
C MET A 1 9.53 -2.82 7.29
N ALA A 2 9.44 -1.50 7.24
CA ALA A 2 8.77 -0.80 6.14
C ALA A 2 9.74 -0.54 5.00
N GLN A 3 9.25 -0.60 3.75
CA GLN A 3 10.02 -0.24 2.58
C GLN A 3 9.50 1.07 1.99
N TYR A 4 10.41 2.02 1.74
CA TYR A 4 10.10 3.24 1.01
C TYR A 4 10.23 3.00 -0.50
N LEU A 5 9.19 3.39 -1.25
CA LEU A 5 9.14 3.32 -2.71
C LEU A 5 8.75 4.70 -3.23
N LYS A 6 9.59 5.28 -4.08
CA LYS A 6 9.31 6.56 -4.74
C LYS A 6 8.72 6.29 -6.12
N ILE A 7 7.50 6.79 -6.35
CA ILE A 7 6.79 6.71 -7.62
C ILE A 7 6.55 8.14 -8.12
N TYR A 8 6.93 8.42 -9.36
CA TYR A 8 6.72 9.72 -10.00
C TYR A 8 5.39 9.71 -10.77
N ASN A 9 4.66 10.82 -10.73
CA ASN A 9 3.30 10.90 -11.26
C ASN A 9 3.27 11.02 -12.80
N ASP A 10 4.27 11.69 -13.36
CA ASP A 10 4.45 11.91 -14.80
C ASP A 10 4.95 10.65 -15.53
N LYS A 11 5.83 9.88 -14.89
CA LYS A 11 6.35 8.62 -15.43
C LYS A 11 6.48 7.56 -14.34
N PRO A 12 5.38 6.88 -13.99
CA PRO A 12 5.42 5.84 -12.97
C PRO A 12 6.26 4.65 -13.44
N ASN A 13 7.06 4.10 -12.52
CA ASN A 13 7.81 2.88 -12.77
C ASN A 13 6.89 1.65 -12.56
N GLU A 14 6.61 0.92 -13.63
CA GLU A 14 5.74 -0.27 -13.59
C GLU A 14 6.23 -1.36 -12.63
N ALA A 15 7.55 -1.58 -12.54
CA ALA A 15 8.12 -2.57 -11.63
C ALA A 15 7.91 -2.16 -10.15
N ALA A 16 7.98 -0.86 -9.87
CA ALA A 16 7.67 -0.33 -8.53
C ALA A 16 6.17 -0.50 -8.21
N ILE A 17 5.28 -0.21 -9.16
CA ILE A 17 3.83 -0.43 -9.00
C ILE A 17 3.55 -1.91 -8.78
N LYS A 18 4.13 -2.79 -9.60
CA LYS A 18 3.96 -4.24 -9.46
C LYS A 18 4.34 -4.72 -8.07
N LYS A 19 5.45 -4.20 -7.52
CA LYS A 19 5.87 -4.51 -6.15
C LYS A 19 4.83 -4.09 -5.10
N VAL A 20 4.21 -2.92 -5.26
CA VAL A 20 3.11 -2.46 -4.38
C VAL A 20 1.90 -3.41 -4.49
N VAL A 21 1.53 -3.80 -5.70
CA VAL A 21 0.42 -4.74 -5.95
C VAL A 21 0.71 -6.10 -5.31
N ASP A 22 1.94 -6.61 -5.44
CA ASP A 22 2.33 -7.89 -4.84
C ASP A 22 2.27 -7.82 -3.31
N VAL A 23 2.64 -6.68 -2.70
CA VAL A 23 2.49 -6.47 -1.25
C VAL A 23 1.01 -6.53 -0.84
N LEU A 24 0.12 -5.86 -1.56
CA LEU A 24 -1.32 -5.87 -1.29
C LEU A 24 -1.89 -7.30 -1.38
N LYS A 25 -1.59 -8.02 -2.48
CA LYS A 25 -2.05 -9.40 -2.70
C LYS A 25 -1.57 -10.37 -1.61
N ASN A 26 -0.37 -10.14 -1.07
CA ASN A 26 0.19 -10.95 0.01
C ASN A 26 -0.33 -10.54 1.41
N GLY A 27 -1.36 -9.69 1.50
CA GLY A 27 -1.92 -9.24 2.78
C GLY A 27 -1.02 -8.29 3.57
N GLY A 28 -0.16 -7.57 2.84
CA GLY A 28 0.62 -6.45 3.34
C GLY A 28 -0.21 -5.17 3.42
N LEU A 29 0.41 -4.16 4.03
CA LEU A 29 -0.17 -2.83 4.18
C LEU A 29 0.67 -1.82 3.41
N ILE A 30 0.04 -0.78 2.88
CA ILE A 30 0.72 0.30 2.16
C ILE A 30 0.28 1.65 2.71
N ILE A 31 1.17 2.64 2.64
CA ILE A 31 0.86 4.04 2.92
C ILE A 31 1.10 4.81 1.64
N TYR A 32 0.12 5.60 1.19
CA TYR A 32 0.17 6.30 -0.10
C TYR A 32 -0.38 7.73 0.02
N PRO A 33 0.14 8.68 -0.78
CA PRO A 33 -0.35 10.05 -0.77
C PRO A 33 -1.75 10.13 -1.39
N THR A 34 -2.59 11.02 -0.88
CA THR A 34 -3.85 11.45 -1.52
C THR A 34 -3.87 12.98 -1.61
N ASP A 35 -4.94 13.54 -2.19
CA ASP A 35 -5.10 14.99 -2.34
C ASP A 35 -5.17 15.74 -1.00
N THR A 36 -5.48 15.05 0.10
CA THR A 36 -5.64 15.66 1.43
C THR A 36 -4.59 15.18 2.43
N VAL A 37 -4.52 13.88 2.68
CA VAL A 37 -3.64 13.25 3.67
C VAL A 37 -3.08 11.92 3.16
N TYR A 38 -2.08 11.37 3.82
CA TYR A 38 -1.65 10.00 3.52
C TYR A 38 -2.72 8.99 3.95
N GLY A 39 -3.05 8.05 3.07
CA GLY A 39 -3.95 6.93 3.33
C GLY A 39 -3.17 5.66 3.70
N LEU A 40 -3.74 4.86 4.59
CA LEU A 40 -3.32 3.48 4.86
C LEU A 40 -4.25 2.52 4.12
N GLY A 41 -3.69 1.64 3.28
CA GLY A 41 -4.46 0.73 2.43
C GLY A 41 -4.05 -0.74 2.58
N CYS A 42 -5.02 -1.64 2.38
CA CYS A 42 -4.83 -3.08 2.24
C CYS A 42 -5.81 -3.68 1.24
N ASP A 43 -5.65 -4.95 0.90
CA ASP A 43 -6.66 -5.70 0.17
C ASP A 43 -7.90 -5.96 1.06
N ILE A 44 -9.07 -5.55 0.58
CA ILE A 44 -10.35 -5.69 1.28
C ILE A 44 -10.82 -7.14 1.38
N ASN A 45 -10.40 -7.99 0.45
CA ASN A 45 -10.74 -9.41 0.46
C ASN A 45 -9.87 -10.20 1.43
N ASN A 46 -8.86 -9.57 2.03
CA ASN A 46 -7.94 -10.20 2.97
C ASN A 46 -8.28 -9.79 4.40
N SER A 47 -9.11 -10.60 5.08
CA SER A 47 -9.53 -10.35 6.47
C SER A 47 -8.35 -10.16 7.44
N LYS A 48 -7.23 -10.86 7.24
CA LYS A 48 -6.03 -10.69 8.08
C LYS A 48 -5.39 -9.31 7.88
N ALA A 49 -5.43 -8.77 6.66
CA ALA A 49 -4.90 -7.44 6.39
C ALA A 49 -5.79 -6.35 6.99
N LEU A 50 -7.12 -6.52 6.91
CA LEU A 50 -8.10 -5.67 7.59
C LEU A 50 -7.87 -5.62 9.11
N GLU A 51 -7.69 -6.78 9.76
CA GLU A 51 -7.37 -6.84 11.19
C GLU A 51 -6.08 -6.09 11.55
N LYS A 52 -5.06 -6.12 10.69
CA LYS A 52 -3.83 -5.35 10.91
C LYS A 52 -4.08 -3.85 10.83
N ILE A 53 -4.85 -3.37 9.85
CA ILE A 53 -5.24 -1.95 9.76
C ILE A 53 -6.00 -1.53 11.01
N ALA A 54 -6.97 -2.35 11.46
CA ALA A 54 -7.79 -2.06 12.64
C ALA A 54 -6.98 -2.01 13.95
N LYS A 55 -5.81 -2.64 14.02
CA LYS A 55 -4.90 -2.55 15.18
C LYS A 55 -3.99 -1.31 15.16
N ILE A 56 -3.78 -0.73 13.99
CA ILE A 56 -2.93 0.45 13.80
C ILE A 56 -3.73 1.74 14.00
N LYS A 57 -5.02 1.70 13.65
CA LYS A 57 -5.97 2.79 13.81
C LYS A 57 -6.58 2.78 15.21
#